data_AF-A0A2Z6PBD2-F1
#
_entry.id   AF-A0A2Z6PBD2-F1
#
_cell.length_a   1.000
_cell.length_b   1.000
_cell.length_c   1.000
_cell.angle_alpha   90.00
_cell.angle_beta   90.00
_cell.angle_gamma   90.00
#
_symmetry.space_group_name_H-M   'P 1'
#
loop_
_entity.id
_entity.type
_entity.pdbx_description
1 polymer ?
#
loop_
_entity_poly.entity_id
_entity_poly.type
_entity_poly.pdbx_seq_one_letter_code
_entity_poly.pdbx_strand_id
1 'polypeptide(L)'
;MVLSATTARYAVGIIDSTLVLTINSVGLVFEFVYLTIFYIYSTNKGRKKLLLYLLIEAIFFAGIVLITMLALHGTKKRSMIVGVLCDVFNVMMYAAPLTIMAKVIKTKSVKYMPFWLSLANFLNGLAWTTYALIHPFDIYVLVSNGIGVVSGIVQLMLYACYFSNKGEDKDDGDLELKPTGGHEIEVSSNGRNAAS
;
A
#
# COMPACT_ATOMS: atom_id res chain seq x y z
N MET A 1 -10.65 -9.98 -3.20
CA MET A 1 -11.81 -9.34 -2.50
C MET A 1 -12.43 -8.19 -3.30
N VAL A 2 -11.62 -7.35 -3.95
CA VAL A 2 -12.12 -6.29 -4.85
C VAL A 2 -12.84 -6.87 -6.07
N LEU A 3 -12.31 -7.97 -6.63
CA LEU A 3 -12.95 -8.71 -7.73
C LEU A 3 -14.34 -9.27 -7.34
N SER A 4 -14.43 -9.94 -6.21
CA SER A 4 -15.69 -10.48 -5.68
C SER A 4 -16.69 -9.36 -5.44
N ALA A 5 -16.23 -8.19 -4.98
CA ALA A 5 -17.11 -7.04 -4.79
C ALA A 5 -17.69 -6.50 -6.12
N THR A 6 -16.84 -6.27 -7.13
CA THR A 6 -17.28 -5.76 -8.43
C THR A 6 -18.13 -6.78 -9.20
N THR A 7 -17.79 -8.07 -9.10
CA THR A 7 -18.56 -9.16 -9.72
C THR A 7 -19.90 -9.38 -9.01
N ALA A 8 -19.98 -9.26 -7.67
CA ALA A 8 -21.25 -9.28 -6.94
C ALA A 8 -22.16 -8.14 -7.41
N ARG A 9 -21.60 -6.95 -7.55
CA ARG A 9 -22.34 -5.76 -8.00
C ARG A 9 -22.82 -5.92 -9.45
N TYR A 10 -22.03 -6.52 -10.33
CA TYR A 10 -22.46 -6.84 -11.70
C TYR A 10 -23.56 -7.93 -11.73
N ALA A 11 -23.36 -9.04 -11.02
CA ALA A 11 -24.30 -10.16 -10.98
C ALA A 11 -25.69 -9.77 -10.42
N VAL A 12 -25.73 -8.75 -9.57
CA VAL A 12 -26.96 -8.23 -8.98
C VAL A 12 -27.59 -7.10 -9.81
N GLY A 13 -26.99 -6.70 -10.94
CA GLY A 13 -27.52 -5.67 -11.84
C GLY A 13 -27.37 -4.25 -11.28
N ILE A 14 -26.30 -3.99 -10.53
CA ILE A 14 -26.04 -2.69 -9.89
C ILE A 14 -25.22 -1.75 -10.78
N ILE A 15 -24.40 -2.28 -11.68
CA ILE A 15 -23.40 -1.50 -12.41
C ILE A 15 -23.88 -1.17 -13.82
N ASP A 16 -24.11 0.12 -14.07
CA ASP A 16 -24.00 0.77 -15.40
C ASP A 16 -22.63 1.47 -15.58
N SER A 17 -21.76 1.43 -14.57
CA SER A 17 -20.48 2.15 -14.57
C SER A 17 -19.33 1.36 -15.21
N THR A 18 -19.24 1.42 -16.54
CA THR A 18 -18.17 0.81 -17.36
C THR A 18 -16.76 1.08 -16.84
N LEU A 19 -16.49 2.27 -16.28
CA LEU A 19 -15.19 2.64 -15.73
C LEU A 19 -14.77 1.80 -14.52
N VAL A 20 -15.70 1.54 -13.60
CA VAL A 20 -15.44 0.68 -12.44
C VAL A 20 -15.17 -0.74 -12.91
N LEU A 21 -15.88 -1.22 -13.94
CA LEU A 21 -15.66 -2.55 -14.47
C LEU A 21 -14.28 -2.70 -15.11
N THR A 22 -13.85 -1.76 -15.95
CA THR A 22 -12.59 -1.85 -16.70
C THR A 22 -11.38 -1.84 -15.77
N ILE A 23 -11.31 -0.91 -14.82
CA ILE A 23 -10.16 -0.80 -13.90
C ILE A 23 -10.04 -2.03 -12.99
N ASN A 24 -11.16 -2.57 -12.51
CA ASN A 24 -11.17 -3.78 -11.70
C ASN A 24 -10.78 -5.02 -12.53
N SER A 25 -11.17 -5.08 -13.80
CA SER A 25 -10.77 -6.16 -14.71
C SER A 25 -9.26 -6.14 -15.00
N VAL A 26 -8.65 -4.95 -15.13
CA VAL A 26 -7.19 -4.85 -15.26
C VAL A 26 -6.50 -5.27 -13.95
N GLY A 27 -7.01 -4.80 -12.80
CA GLY A 27 -6.52 -5.22 -11.48
C GLY A 27 -6.56 -6.74 -11.29
N LEU A 28 -7.61 -7.39 -11.81
CA LEU A 28 -7.75 -8.84 -11.81
C LEU A 28 -6.63 -9.54 -12.58
N VAL A 29 -6.30 -9.06 -13.77
CA VAL A 29 -5.21 -9.63 -14.57
C VAL A 29 -3.90 -9.57 -13.78
N PHE A 30 -3.60 -8.43 -13.14
CA PHE A 30 -2.43 -8.31 -12.28
C PHE A 30 -2.48 -9.27 -11.09
N GLU A 31 -3.62 -9.35 -10.39
CA GLU A 31 -3.80 -10.27 -9.26
C GLU A 31 -3.54 -11.73 -9.69
N PHE A 32 -4.11 -12.19 -10.81
CA PHE A 32 -3.85 -13.52 -11.34
C PHE A 32 -2.39 -13.77 -11.67
N VAL A 33 -1.72 -12.81 -12.31
CA VAL A 33 -0.29 -12.91 -12.60
C VAL A 33 0.52 -13.04 -11.30
N TYR A 34 0.26 -12.20 -10.30
CA TYR A 34 0.93 -12.26 -9.00
C TYR A 34 0.70 -13.58 -8.28
N LEU A 35 -0.53 -14.08 -8.23
CA LEU A 35 -0.86 -15.35 -7.58
C LEU A 35 -0.24 -16.53 -8.32
N THR A 36 -0.16 -16.49 -9.65
CA THR A 36 0.47 -17.52 -10.48
C THR A 36 1.97 -17.59 -10.21
N ILE A 37 2.65 -16.43 -10.22
CA ILE A 37 4.07 -16.34 -9.86
C ILE A 37 4.28 -16.86 -8.44
N PHE A 38 3.48 -16.40 -7.47
CA PHE A 38 3.57 -16.89 -6.09
C PHE A 38 3.38 -18.39 -6.02
N TYR A 39 2.39 -18.95 -6.72
CA TYR A 39 2.14 -20.39 -6.73
C TYR A 39 3.34 -21.17 -7.26
N ILE A 40 3.92 -20.74 -8.40
CA ILE A 40 5.07 -21.41 -9.02
C ILE A 40 6.28 -21.39 -8.08
N TYR A 41 6.59 -20.26 -7.46
CA TYR A 41 7.82 -20.09 -6.67
C TYR A 41 7.67 -20.40 -5.16
N SER A 42 6.46 -20.59 -4.66
CA SER A 42 6.23 -20.86 -3.24
C SER A 42 6.44 -22.33 -2.87
N THR A 43 6.78 -22.58 -1.59
CA THR A 43 6.91 -23.93 -1.04
C THR A 43 5.57 -24.67 -1.04
N ASN A 44 5.59 -26.01 -0.94
CA ASN A 44 4.34 -26.80 -0.84
C ASN A 44 3.42 -26.34 0.31
N LYS A 45 3.98 -25.87 1.43
CA LYS A 45 3.19 -25.29 2.54
C LYS A 45 2.55 -23.95 2.13
N GLY A 46 3.29 -23.09 1.44
CA GLY A 46 2.79 -21.80 0.95
C GLY A 46 1.73 -21.95 -0.13
N ARG A 47 1.91 -22.87 -1.09
CA ARG A 47 0.91 -23.23 -2.12
C ARG A 47 -0.41 -23.70 -1.50
N LYS A 48 -0.34 -24.61 -0.51
CA LYS A 48 -1.55 -25.08 0.20
C LYS A 48 -2.27 -23.95 0.92
N LYS A 49 -1.53 -23.04 1.59
CA LYS A 49 -2.12 -21.85 2.22
C LYS A 49 -2.80 -20.93 1.21
N LEU A 50 -2.12 -20.63 0.10
CA LEU A 50 -2.69 -19.83 -0.99
C LEU A 50 -4.01 -20.44 -1.49
N LEU A 51 -3.99 -21.72 -1.86
CA LEU A 51 -5.19 -22.41 -2.35
C LEU A 51 -6.32 -22.44 -1.31
N LEU A 52 -5.97 -22.61 -0.02
CA LEU A 52 -6.94 -22.54 1.07
C LEU A 52 -7.59 -21.15 1.17
N TYR A 53 -6.80 -20.07 1.11
CA TYR A 53 -7.34 -18.71 1.15
C TYR A 53 -8.24 -18.42 -0.07
N LEU A 54 -7.83 -18.84 -1.27
CA LEU A 54 -8.64 -18.70 -2.48
C LEU A 54 -9.95 -19.49 -2.39
N LEU A 55 -9.91 -20.71 -1.83
CA LEU A 55 -11.10 -21.53 -1.64
C LEU A 55 -12.07 -20.88 -0.63
N ILE A 56 -11.55 -20.41 0.51
CA ILE A 56 -12.36 -19.71 1.52
C ILE A 56 -13.02 -18.47 0.90
N GLU A 57 -12.26 -17.69 0.14
CA GLU A 57 -12.77 -16.51 -0.57
C GLU A 57 -13.87 -16.87 -1.58
N ALA A 58 -13.66 -17.91 -2.39
CA ALA A 58 -14.62 -18.36 -3.38
C ALA A 58 -15.93 -18.84 -2.73
N ILE A 59 -15.85 -19.61 -1.64
CA ILE A 59 -17.02 -20.08 -0.87
C ILE A 59 -17.75 -18.89 -0.24
N PHE A 60 -17.02 -17.96 0.36
CA PHE A 60 -17.59 -16.76 0.97
C PHE A 60 -18.34 -15.92 -0.07
N PHE A 61 -17.74 -15.69 -1.23
CA PHE A 61 -18.34 -14.97 -2.34
C PHE A 61 -19.58 -15.68 -2.89
N ALA A 62 -19.49 -16.98 -3.15
CA ALA A 62 -20.63 -17.78 -3.61
C ALA A 62 -21.78 -17.74 -2.60
N GLY A 63 -21.48 -17.80 -1.29
CA GLY A 63 -22.45 -17.65 -0.22
C GLY A 63 -23.18 -16.31 -0.27
N ILE A 64 -22.44 -15.19 -0.41
CA ILE A 64 -23.06 -13.85 -0.54
C ILE A 64 -24.00 -13.81 -1.75
N VAL A 65 -23.55 -14.27 -2.92
CA VAL A 65 -24.36 -14.23 -4.15
C VAL A 65 -25.61 -15.10 -4.01
N LEU A 66 -25.47 -16.33 -3.53
CA LEU A 66 -26.58 -17.26 -3.35
C LEU A 66 -27.60 -16.75 -2.33
N ILE A 67 -27.16 -16.31 -1.15
CA ILE A 67 -28.05 -15.75 -0.12
C ILE A 67 -28.78 -14.52 -0.68
N THR A 68 -28.06 -13.63 -1.35
CA THR A 68 -28.65 -12.41 -1.93
C THR A 68 -29.67 -12.74 -3.02
N MET A 69 -29.39 -13.73 -3.88
CA MET A 69 -30.29 -14.15 -4.95
C MET A 69 -31.52 -14.91 -4.44
N LEU A 70 -31.37 -15.73 -3.39
CA LEU A 70 -32.45 -16.58 -2.87
C LEU A 70 -33.31 -15.90 -1.80
N ALA A 71 -32.70 -15.10 -0.91
CA ALA A 71 -33.39 -14.52 0.24
C ALA A 71 -34.04 -13.16 -0.05
N LEU A 72 -33.51 -12.42 -1.03
CA LEU A 72 -34.00 -11.08 -1.35
C LEU A 72 -34.69 -11.11 -2.71
N HIS A 73 -35.96 -10.70 -2.76
CA HIS A 73 -36.67 -10.50 -4.02
C HIS A 73 -36.64 -9.01 -4.37
N GLY A 74 -36.04 -8.67 -5.52
CA GLY A 74 -35.93 -7.29 -6.02
C GLY A 74 -34.49 -6.78 -6.13
N THR A 75 -34.13 -6.33 -7.33
CA THR A 75 -32.79 -5.87 -7.75
C THR A 75 -32.25 -4.75 -6.86
N LYS A 76 -33.09 -3.79 -6.46
CA LYS A 76 -32.70 -2.63 -5.64
C LYS A 76 -32.25 -3.00 -4.21
N LYS A 77 -32.93 -3.95 -3.56
CA LYS A 77 -32.57 -4.40 -2.19
C LYS A 77 -31.29 -5.24 -2.20
N ARG A 78 -31.19 -6.17 -3.15
CA ARG A 78 -29.98 -6.95 -3.40
C ARG A 78 -28.80 -6.01 -3.64
N SER A 79 -29.04 -4.97 -4.44
CA SER A 79 -28.03 -4.00 -4.81
C SER A 79 -27.44 -3.29 -3.59
N MET A 80 -28.31 -2.75 -2.75
CA MET A 80 -27.90 -2.00 -1.56
C MET A 80 -27.05 -2.84 -0.60
N ILE A 81 -27.47 -4.08 -0.30
CA ILE A 81 -26.78 -4.94 0.68
C ILE A 81 -25.39 -5.35 0.16
N VAL A 82 -25.32 -5.80 -1.10
CA VAL A 82 -24.03 -6.12 -1.73
C VAL A 82 -23.15 -4.89 -1.82
N GLY A 83 -23.70 -3.75 -2.20
CA GLY A 83 -23.02 -2.46 -2.26
C GLY A 83 -22.34 -2.10 -0.94
N VAL A 84 -23.09 -2.17 0.17
CA VAL A 84 -22.61 -1.89 1.54
C VAL A 84 -21.54 -2.88 1.97
N LEU A 85 -21.75 -4.19 1.79
CA LEU A 85 -20.75 -5.20 2.17
C LEU A 85 -19.43 -4.98 1.43
N CYS A 86 -19.51 -4.72 0.13
CA CYS A 86 -18.35 -4.43 -0.70
C CYS A 86 -17.61 -3.16 -0.24
N ASP A 87 -18.35 -2.15 0.21
CA ASP A 87 -17.78 -0.90 0.70
C ASP A 87 -17.03 -1.10 2.03
N VAL A 88 -17.63 -1.83 2.97
CA VAL A 88 -16.97 -2.22 4.24
C VAL A 88 -15.66 -2.97 3.97
N PHE A 89 -15.68 -3.91 3.03
CA PHE A 89 -14.49 -4.64 2.62
C PHE A 89 -13.42 -3.73 2.00
N ASN A 90 -13.82 -2.77 1.16
CA ASN A 90 -12.91 -1.79 0.59
C ASN A 90 -12.24 -0.94 1.70
N VAL A 91 -13.02 -0.47 2.67
CA VAL A 91 -12.48 0.29 3.81
C VAL A 91 -11.51 -0.55 4.63
N MET A 92 -11.79 -1.83 4.87
CA MET A 92 -10.89 -2.73 5.59
C MET A 92 -9.53 -2.91 4.88
N MET A 93 -9.47 -2.78 3.56
CA MET A 93 -8.19 -2.86 2.83
C MET A 93 -7.22 -1.74 3.21
N TYR A 94 -7.70 -0.60 3.71
CA TYR A 94 -6.83 0.46 4.22
C TYR A 94 -6.03 0.05 5.48
N ALA A 95 -6.31 -1.09 6.10
CA ALA A 95 -5.47 -1.65 7.16
C ALA A 95 -4.02 -1.91 6.68
N ALA A 96 -3.84 -2.29 5.41
CA ALA A 96 -2.52 -2.53 4.83
C ALA A 96 -1.65 -1.25 4.78
N PRO A 97 -2.09 -0.13 4.16
CA PRO A 97 -1.33 1.11 4.20
C PRO A 97 -1.13 1.65 5.61
N LEU A 98 -2.08 1.48 6.54
CA LEU A 98 -1.90 1.84 7.96
C LEU A 98 -0.73 1.07 8.60
N THR A 99 -0.63 -0.23 8.34
CA THR A 99 0.45 -1.07 8.85
C THR A 99 1.81 -0.60 8.32
N ILE A 100 1.88 -0.20 7.05
CA ILE A 100 3.11 0.37 6.47
C ILE A 100 3.45 1.71 7.11
N MET A 101 2.48 2.61 7.33
CA MET A 101 2.70 3.88 8.02
C MET A 101 3.23 3.67 9.44
N ALA A 102 2.66 2.73 10.20
CA ALA A 102 3.15 2.36 11.52
C ALA A 102 4.61 1.85 11.47
N LYS A 103 4.94 1.05 10.44
CA LYS A 103 6.31 0.59 10.21
C LYS A 103 7.27 1.76 9.93
N VAL A 104 6.90 2.71 9.08
CA VAL A 104 7.72 3.91 8.79
C VAL A 104 8.01 4.69 10.07
N ILE A 105 7.00 4.92 10.92
CA ILE A 105 7.15 5.63 12.19
C ILE A 105 8.10 4.89 13.13
N LYS A 106 7.95 3.56 13.25
CA LYS A 106 8.78 2.72 14.12
C LYS A 106 10.22 2.61 13.62
N THR A 107 10.42 2.44 12.32
CA THR A 107 11.75 2.26 11.73
C THR A 107 12.42 3.57 11.32
N LYS A 108 11.74 4.71 11.48
CA LYS A 108 12.20 6.05 11.07
C LYS A 108 12.71 6.07 9.61
N SER A 109 12.09 5.25 8.74
CA SER A 109 12.60 4.97 7.40
C SER A 109 11.48 4.74 6.41
N VAL A 110 11.54 5.46 5.29
CA VAL A 110 10.58 5.37 4.18
C VAL A 110 10.89 4.24 3.18
N LYS A 111 11.83 3.33 3.49
CA LYS A 111 12.24 2.24 2.58
C LYS A 111 11.07 1.37 2.09
N TYR A 112 10.05 1.19 2.92
CA TYR A 112 8.86 0.38 2.61
C TYR A 112 7.69 1.20 2.03
N MET A 113 7.87 2.51 1.86
CA MET A 113 6.87 3.45 1.36
C MET A 113 7.49 4.36 0.28
N PRO A 114 7.57 3.90 -0.97
CA PRO A 114 8.11 4.71 -2.05
C PRO A 114 7.16 5.88 -2.40
N PHE A 115 7.72 7.08 -2.58
CA PHE A 115 6.97 8.31 -2.84
C PHE A 115 5.94 8.18 -3.97
N TRP A 116 6.36 7.65 -5.13
CA TRP A 116 5.50 7.53 -6.31
C TRP A 116 4.27 6.65 -6.07
N LEU A 117 4.39 5.62 -5.21
CA LEU A 117 3.26 4.77 -4.86
C LEU A 117 2.27 5.51 -3.96
N SER A 118 2.76 6.26 -2.97
CA SER A 118 1.92 7.10 -2.11
C SER A 118 1.21 8.19 -2.91
N LEU A 119 1.92 8.85 -3.83
CA LEU A 119 1.35 9.87 -4.70
C LEU A 119 0.30 9.29 -5.65
N ALA A 120 0.58 8.15 -6.29
CA ALA A 120 -0.37 7.47 -7.16
C ALA A 120 -1.64 7.06 -6.40
N ASN A 121 -1.52 6.54 -5.18
CA ASN A 121 -2.67 6.21 -4.33
C ASN A 121 -3.50 7.45 -3.97
N PHE A 122 -2.85 8.55 -3.60
CA PHE A 122 -3.52 9.82 -3.31
C PHE A 122 -4.30 10.34 -4.52
N LEU A 123 -3.65 10.40 -5.69
CA LEU A 123 -4.29 10.86 -6.93
C LEU A 123 -5.43 9.93 -7.37
N ASN A 124 -5.26 8.61 -7.21
CA ASN A 124 -6.32 7.64 -7.47
C ASN A 124 -7.53 7.87 -6.54
N GLY A 125 -7.30 8.01 -5.24
CA GLY A 125 -8.37 8.32 -4.29
C GLY A 125 -9.07 9.63 -4.63
N LEU A 126 -8.31 10.66 -5.03
CA LEU A 126 -8.86 11.96 -5.42
C LEU A 126 -9.73 11.84 -6.68
N ALA A 127 -9.24 11.16 -7.71
CA ALA A 127 -9.99 10.92 -8.95
C ALA A 127 -11.31 10.20 -8.71
N TRP A 128 -11.32 9.16 -7.86
CA TRP A 128 -12.55 8.44 -7.50
C TRP A 128 -13.49 9.25 -6.61
N THR A 129 -12.94 10.05 -5.70
CA THR A 129 -13.74 10.99 -4.89
C THR A 129 -14.42 12.01 -5.80
N THR A 130 -13.71 12.57 -6.77
CA THR A 130 -14.29 13.47 -7.78
C THR A 130 -15.33 12.76 -8.64
N TYR A 131 -15.06 11.54 -9.11
CA TYR A 131 -16.02 10.72 -9.86
C TYR A 131 -17.32 10.52 -9.09
N ALA A 132 -17.23 10.22 -7.79
CA ALA A 132 -18.40 10.00 -6.93
C ALA A 132 -19.25 11.26 -6.70
N LEU A 133 -18.66 12.45 -6.85
CA LEU A 133 -19.36 13.73 -6.74
C LEU A 133 -20.06 14.15 -8.05
N ILE A 134 -19.63 13.62 -9.19
CA ILE A 134 -20.23 13.92 -10.50
C ILE A 134 -21.52 13.11 -10.65
N HIS A 135 -22.56 13.71 -11.24
CA HIS A 135 -23.88 13.08 -11.35
C HIS A 135 -23.83 11.76 -12.15
N PRO A 136 -24.43 10.65 -11.67
CA PRO A 136 -25.17 10.52 -10.41
C PRO A 136 -24.25 10.39 -9.18
N PHE A 137 -24.62 11.09 -8.10
CA PHE A 137 -23.88 11.07 -6.84
C PHE A 137 -23.87 9.68 -6.20
N ASP A 138 -22.69 9.11 -5.98
CA ASP A 138 -22.50 7.80 -5.36
C ASP A 138 -21.82 7.94 -3.99
N ILE A 139 -22.64 7.94 -2.93
CA ILE A 139 -22.17 8.11 -1.55
C ILE A 139 -21.20 7.00 -1.10
N TYR A 140 -21.33 5.78 -1.63
CA TYR A 140 -20.51 4.66 -1.20
C TYR A 140 -19.09 4.80 -1.76
N VAL A 141 -19.00 5.07 -3.08
CA VAL A 141 -17.71 5.36 -3.72
C VAL A 141 -17.07 6.58 -3.08
N LEU A 142 -17.85 7.60 -2.73
CA LEU A 142 -17.36 8.81 -2.07
C LEU A 142 -16.73 8.52 -0.71
N VAL A 143 -17.45 7.83 0.19
CA VAL A 143 -16.97 7.56 1.55
C VAL A 143 -15.70 6.70 1.52
N SER A 144 -15.69 5.61 0.75
CA SER A 144 -14.53 4.73 0.68
C SER A 144 -13.31 5.41 0.06
N ASN A 145 -13.47 6.20 -1.00
CA ASN A 145 -12.33 6.86 -1.64
C ASN A 145 -11.88 8.11 -0.88
N GLY A 146 -12.78 8.80 -0.17
CA GLY A 146 -12.45 9.88 0.74
C GLY A 146 -11.52 9.44 1.87
N ILE A 147 -11.79 8.28 2.48
CA ILE A 147 -10.87 7.66 3.45
C ILE A 147 -9.49 7.38 2.81
N GLY A 148 -9.48 6.94 1.55
CA GLY A 148 -8.25 6.73 0.78
C GLY A 148 -7.46 8.00 0.52
N VAL A 149 -8.12 9.11 0.21
CA VAL A 149 -7.50 10.44 0.07
C VAL A 149 -6.84 10.85 1.39
N VAL A 150 -7.57 10.76 2.50
CA VAL A 150 -7.01 11.07 3.83
C VAL A 150 -5.80 10.18 4.13
N SER A 151 -5.90 8.88 3.87
CA SER A 151 -4.77 7.97 4.04
C SER A 151 -3.57 8.41 3.18
N GLY A 152 -3.78 8.69 1.89
CA GLY A 152 -2.72 9.12 0.96
C GLY A 152 -2.04 10.42 1.39
N ILE A 153 -2.80 11.39 1.91
CA ILE A 153 -2.25 12.62 2.49
C ILE A 153 -1.30 12.29 3.64
N VAL A 154 -1.72 11.42 4.57
CA VAL A 154 -0.87 11.01 5.70
C VAL A 154 0.39 10.29 5.21
N GLN A 155 0.29 9.45 4.18
CA GLN A 155 1.46 8.79 3.58
C GLN A 155 2.47 9.80 3.01
N LEU A 156 1.99 10.81 2.30
CA LEU A 156 2.84 11.86 1.72
C LEU A 156 3.49 12.73 2.81
N MET A 157 2.75 13.07 3.86
CA MET A 157 3.28 13.80 5.03
C MET A 157 4.38 12.98 5.74
N LEU A 158 4.12 11.71 6.03
CA LEU A 158 5.10 10.83 6.67
C LEU A 158 6.35 10.66 5.81
N TYR A 159 6.18 10.55 4.48
CA TYR A 159 7.32 10.51 3.57
C TYR A 159 8.18 11.78 3.68
N ALA A 160 7.55 12.96 3.63
CA ALA A 160 8.26 14.24 3.73
C ALA A 160 9.03 14.38 5.06
N CYS A 161 8.40 14.06 6.19
CA CYS A 161 9.05 14.15 7.51
C CYS A 161 10.23 13.19 7.64
N TYR A 162 10.07 11.91 7.28
CA TYR A 162 11.12 10.90 7.51
C TYR A 162 12.19 10.86 6.42
N PHE A 163 11.92 11.39 5.23
CA PHE A 163 12.93 11.55 4.19
C PHE A 163 13.87 12.72 4.51
N SER A 164 13.34 13.87 4.96
CA SER A 164 14.14 15.04 5.33
C SER A 164 15.06 14.77 6.52
N ASN A 165 14.58 14.10 7.58
CA ASN A 165 15.41 13.75 8.74
C ASN A 165 16.60 12.84 8.40
N LYS A 166 16.55 12.10 7.28
CA LYS A 166 17.68 11.27 6.82
C LYS A 166 18.75 12.09 6.08
N GLY A 167 18.42 13.31 5.67
CA GLY A 167 19.34 14.28 5.09
C GLY A 167 20.06 15.13 6.13
N GLU A 168 19.45 15.34 7.31
CA GLU A 168 20.04 16.13 8.41
C GLU A 168 21.04 15.33 9.26
N ASP A 169 20.90 14.00 9.35
CA ASP A 169 21.79 13.11 10.14
C ASP A 169 23.16 12.82 9.45
N LYS A 170 23.57 13.67 8.51
CA LYS A 170 24.77 13.48 7.66
C LYS A 170 25.64 14.72 7.48
N ASP A 171 25.37 15.84 8.17
CA ASP A 171 26.09 17.11 7.95
C ASP A 171 26.58 17.79 9.24
N ASP A 172 26.85 17.01 10.28
CA ASP A 172 27.25 17.49 11.60
C ASP A 172 28.46 16.73 12.18
N GLY A 173 29.34 16.22 11.31
CA GLY A 173 30.53 15.44 11.71
C GLY A 173 31.90 15.91 11.22
N ASP A 174 32.02 16.85 10.27
CA ASP A 174 33.31 17.15 9.61
C ASP A 174 33.74 18.63 9.70
N LEU A 175 33.27 19.38 10.69
CA LEU A 175 33.76 20.74 10.95
C LEU A 175 34.30 20.89 12.39
N GLU A 176 35.60 21.22 12.42
CA GLU A 176 36.46 21.64 13.54
C GLU A 176 37.20 20.53 14.33
N LEU A 177 38.49 20.35 14.04
CA LEU A 177 39.54 21.16 14.70
C LEU A 177 40.91 20.91 14.05
N LYS A 178 41.54 21.98 13.57
CA LYS A 178 42.98 22.00 13.24
C LYS A 178 43.74 22.35 14.52
N PRO A 179 44.64 21.50 15.06
CA PRO A 179 45.53 21.95 16.13
C PRO A 179 46.73 22.67 15.53
N THR A 180 46.92 23.89 16.01
CA THR A 180 48.09 24.74 15.82
C THR A 180 49.19 24.30 16.78
N GLY A 181 50.41 24.08 16.27
CA GLY A 181 51.66 24.40 16.96
C GLY A 181 52.29 23.37 17.92
N GLY A 182 53.46 22.84 17.52
CA GLY A 182 54.71 22.92 18.32
C GLY A 182 55.09 21.76 19.26
N HIS A 183 56.38 21.36 19.13
CA HIS A 183 57.17 20.39 19.91
C HIS A 183 56.86 18.89 19.68
N GLU A 184 57.80 17.98 19.43
CA GLU A 184 59.25 17.93 19.71
C GLU A 184 59.87 16.86 18.77
N ILE A 185 61.00 17.15 18.11
CA ILE A 185 61.76 16.14 17.34
C ILE A 185 62.76 15.49 18.29
N GLU A 186 62.49 14.26 18.70
CA GLU A 186 63.49 13.39 19.34
C GLU A 186 63.93 12.32 18.32
N VAL A 187 64.96 12.64 17.53
CA VAL A 187 65.65 11.65 16.68
C VAL A 187 66.80 11.08 17.49
N SER A 188 66.53 9.99 18.20
CA SER A 188 67.57 9.09 18.71
C SER A 188 68.00 8.15 17.59
N SER A 189 69.14 8.47 16.96
CA SER A 189 69.84 7.59 16.02
C SER A 189 71.26 7.39 16.54
N ASN A 190 71.42 6.42 17.43
CA ASN A 190 72.72 5.91 17.86
C ASN A 190 73.19 4.84 16.86
N GLY A 191 74.31 5.06 16.16
CA GLY A 191 74.78 4.09 15.18
C GLY A 191 76.06 4.42 14.42
N ARG A 192 77.20 4.29 15.11
CA ARG A 192 78.52 3.83 14.63
C ARG A 192 79.51 4.84 14.03
N ASN A 193 80.56 5.03 14.82
CA ASN A 193 81.93 5.35 14.41
C ASN A 193 82.54 4.29 13.48
N ALA A 194 83.24 4.74 12.45
CA ALA A 194 84.44 4.17 11.83
C ALA A 194 84.97 5.23 10.84
N ALA A 195 86.25 5.50 10.63
CA ALA A 195 87.53 5.20 11.25
C ALA A 195 88.52 6.20 10.61
N SER A 196 89.57 6.55 11.38
CA SER A 196 90.85 7.20 11.06
C SER A 196 91.10 7.84 9.68
#